data_AF-A0A1G1XMP0-F1
#
_entry.id   AF-A0A1G1XMP0-F1
#
_cell.length_a   1.000
_cell.length_b   1.000
_cell.length_c   1.000
_cell.angle_alpha   90.00
_cell.angle_beta   90.00
_cell.angle_gamma   90.00
#
_symmetry.space_group_name_H-M   'P 1'
#
loop_
_entity.id
_entity.type
_entity.pdbx_description
1 polymer ?
#
loop_
_entity_poly.entity_id
_entity_poly.type
_entity_poly.pdbx_seq_one_letter_code
_entity_poly.pdbx_strand_id
1 'polypeptide(L)'
;MVVSIKRKDNETPSSFLFRATKRIQKSGVLFETRKKRFHAKTASKAKRKVKAIHRLTIEGHMKKFLKLGYSQEESINMARRILKGITRE
;
A
#
# COMPACT_ATOMS: atom_id res chain seq x y z
N MET A 1 13.39 -10.08 -9.47
CA MET A 1 12.71 -11.37 -9.25
C MET A 1 12.23 -11.90 -10.58
N VAL A 2 12.54 -13.15 -10.90
CA VAL A 2 11.99 -13.82 -12.10
C VAL A 2 10.79 -14.64 -11.66
N VAL A 3 9.59 -14.31 -12.15
CA VAL A 3 8.37 -15.08 -11.89
C VAL A 3 8.22 -16.12 -13.00
N SER A 4 8.71 -17.34 -12.77
CA SER A 4 8.53 -18.45 -13.71
C SER A 4 7.29 -19.26 -13.34
N ILE A 5 6.37 -19.44 -14.29
CA ILE A 5 5.17 -20.26 -14.11
C ILE A 5 5.11 -21.26 -15.26
N LYS A 6 5.17 -22.55 -14.94
CA LYS A 6 4.99 -23.64 -15.91
C LYS A 6 3.59 -24.24 -15.77
N ARG A 7 3.06 -24.74 -16.88
CA ARG A 7 1.79 -25.48 -16.90
C ARG A 7 2.02 -26.87 -16.30
N LYS A 8 1.05 -27.36 -15.53
CA LYS A 8 1.09 -28.73 -15.00
C LYS A 8 0.47 -29.70 -15.99
N ASP A 9 0.86 -30.96 -15.93
CA ASP A 9 0.23 -32.01 -16.73
C ASP A 9 -1.25 -32.16 -16.31
N ASN A 10 -2.13 -32.33 -17.31
CA ASN A 10 -3.60 -32.35 -17.17
C ASN A 10 -4.27 -31.07 -16.63
N GLU A 11 -3.59 -29.93 -16.67
CA GLU A 11 -4.21 -28.65 -16.33
C GLU A 11 -5.00 -28.06 -17.51
N THR A 12 -6.22 -27.58 -17.27
CA THR A 12 -6.97 -26.82 -18.28
C THR A 12 -6.35 -25.43 -18.51
N PRO A 13 -6.36 -24.88 -19.74
CA PRO A 13 -5.77 -23.57 -20.03
C PRO A 13 -6.30 -22.44 -19.12
N SER A 14 -7.59 -22.46 -18.80
CA SER A 14 -8.23 -21.47 -17.95
C SER A 14 -7.72 -21.50 -16.50
N SER A 15 -7.51 -22.69 -15.94
CA SER A 15 -6.95 -22.86 -14.59
C SER A 15 -5.50 -22.36 -14.52
N PHE A 16 -4.73 -22.64 -15.57
CA PHE A 16 -3.36 -22.15 -15.71
C PHE A 16 -3.30 -20.62 -15.72
N LEU A 17 -4.14 -19.97 -16.54
CA LEU A 17 -4.21 -18.51 -16.64
C LEU A 17 -4.58 -17.86 -15.30
N PHE A 18 -5.54 -18.44 -14.56
CA PHE A 18 -5.91 -17.95 -13.24
C PHE A 18 -4.73 -18.00 -12.26
N ARG A 19 -4.04 -19.15 -12.16
CA ARG A 19 -2.87 -19.29 -11.29
C ARG A 19 -1.77 -18.32 -11.69
N ALA A 20 -1.48 -18.22 -12.99
CA ALA A 20 -0.44 -17.34 -13.51
C ALA A 20 -0.73 -15.88 -13.13
N THR A 21 -1.96 -15.43 -13.36
CA THR A 21 -2.42 -14.08 -13.00
C THR A 21 -2.29 -13.82 -11.50
N LYS A 22 -2.76 -14.75 -10.66
CA LYS A 22 -2.66 -14.64 -9.20
C LYS A 22 -1.21 -14.58 -8.72
N ARG A 23 -0.32 -15.38 -9.32
CA ARG A 23 1.12 -15.38 -9.01
C ARG A 23 1.76 -14.06 -9.40
N ILE A 24 1.46 -13.52 -10.58
CA ILE A 24 1.95 -12.22 -11.05
C ILE A 24 1.47 -11.09 -10.13
N GLN A 25 0.19 -11.07 -9.76
CA GLN A 25 -0.36 -10.07 -8.85
C GLN A 25 0.30 -10.14 -7.46
N LYS A 26 0.40 -11.34 -6.87
CA LYS A 26 1.07 -11.54 -5.57
C LYS A 26 2.55 -11.19 -5.59
N SER A 27 3.24 -11.41 -6.72
CA SER A 27 4.66 -11.09 -6.86
C SER A 27 4.96 -9.59 -6.77
N GLY A 28 3.97 -8.72 -6.97
CA GLY A 28 4.15 -7.28 -6.93
C GLY A 28 4.94 -6.70 -8.11
N VAL A 29 5.38 -7.52 -9.07
CA VAL A 29 6.18 -7.09 -10.23
C VAL A 29 5.48 -5.96 -11.00
N LEU A 30 4.16 -6.07 -11.22
CA LEU A 30 3.39 -5.02 -11.90
C LEU A 30 3.43 -3.69 -11.14
N PHE A 31 3.36 -3.72 -9.82
CA PHE A 31 3.41 -2.52 -8.98
C PHE A 31 4.81 -1.89 -9.00
N GLU A 32 5.85 -2.72 -8.92
CA GLU A 32 7.23 -2.28 -9.00
C GLU A 32 7.54 -1.64 -10.35
N THR A 33 7.15 -2.29 -11.46
CA THR A 33 7.34 -1.76 -12.82
C THR A 33 6.60 -0.44 -13.00
N ARG A 34 5.35 -0.33 -12.53
CA ARG A 34 4.60 0.93 -12.57
C ARG A 34 5.28 2.04 -11.79
N LYS A 35 5.81 1.74 -10.60
CA LYS A 35 6.54 2.70 -9.76
C LYS A 35 7.86 3.15 -10.38
N LYS A 36 8.56 2.24 -11.06
CA LYS A 36 9.87 2.48 -11.70
C LYS A 36 9.77 2.96 -13.16
N ARG A 37 8.57 3.04 -13.73
CA ARG A 37 8.32 3.47 -15.13
C ARG A 37 8.99 4.80 -15.45
N PHE A 38 9.04 5.72 -14.49
CA PHE A 38 9.65 7.04 -14.65
C PHE A 38 10.78 7.23 -13.65
N HIS A 39 11.81 7.98 -14.06
CA HIS A 39 12.89 8.37 -13.17
C HIS A 39 12.36 9.27 -12.05
N ALA A 40 12.53 8.84 -10.81
CA ALA A 40 12.22 9.63 -9.62
C ALA A 40 13.53 10.04 -8.93
N LYS A 41 13.71 11.34 -8.70
CA LYS A 41 14.85 11.84 -7.92
C LYS A 41 14.82 11.27 -6.49
N THR A 42 15.97 10.87 -5.97
CA THR A 42 16.11 10.41 -4.59
C THR A 42 15.68 11.50 -3.60
N ALA A 43 14.82 11.15 -2.63
CA ALA A 43 14.33 12.12 -1.67
C ALA A 43 15.44 12.58 -0.70
N SER A 44 15.59 13.89 -0.55
CA SER A 44 16.47 14.51 0.46
C SER A 44 16.15 14.02 1.89
N LYS A 45 17.14 14.06 2.78
CA LYS A 45 17.00 13.72 4.21
C LYS A 45 15.82 14.47 4.86
N ALA A 46 15.65 15.76 4.54
CA ALA A 46 14.56 16.58 5.05
C ALA A 46 13.18 16.05 4.59
N LYS A 47 13.03 15.76 3.28
CA LYS A 47 11.79 15.19 2.73
C LYS A 47 11.45 13.83 3.34
N ARG A 48 12.46 12.99 3.58
CA ARG A 48 12.29 11.70 4.28
C ARG A 48 11.80 11.89 5.71
N LYS A 49 12.37 12.86 6.45
CA LYS A 49 11.96 13.21 7.82
C LYS A 49 10.51 13.68 7.87
N VAL A 50 10.12 14.62 7.02
CA VAL A 50 8.74 15.14 6.95
C VAL A 50 7.74 14.01 6.68
N LYS A 51 8.06 13.12 5.72
CA LYS A 51 7.21 11.96 5.41
C LYS A 51 7.10 10.98 6.59
N ALA A 52 8.17 10.80 7.35
CA ALA A 52 8.17 9.94 8.54
C ALA A 52 7.30 10.53 9.66
N ILE A 53 7.45 11.84 9.94
CA ILE A 53 6.64 12.56 10.93
C ILE A 53 5.15 12.45 10.57
N HIS A 54 4.79 12.74 9.32
CA HIS A 54 3.41 12.65 8.84
C HIS A 54 2.82 11.24 9.01
N ARG A 55 3.61 10.18 8.83
CA ARG A 55 3.13 8.82 9.05
C ARG A 55 2.86 8.55 10.53
N LEU A 56 3.80 8.95 11.38
CA LEU A 56 3.70 8.75 12.84
C LEU A 56 2.53 9.53 13.44
N THR A 57 2.26 10.75 12.97
CA THR A 57 1.11 11.53 13.43
C THR A 57 -0.21 10.83 13.07
N ILE A 58 -0.37 10.36 11.83
CA ILE A 58 -1.57 9.61 11.42
C ILE A 58 -1.74 8.34 12.24
N GLU A 59 -0.67 7.58 12.47
CA GLU A 59 -0.71 6.38 13.30
C GLU A 59 -1.13 6.71 14.75
N GLY A 60 -0.66 7.83 15.30
CA GLY A 60 -1.06 8.33 16.62
C GLY A 60 -2.57 8.64 16.70
N HIS A 61 -3.10 9.42 15.75
CA HIS A 61 -4.53 9.74 15.71
C HIS A 61 -5.39 8.50 15.48
N MET A 62 -4.99 7.62 14.56
CA MET A 62 -5.70 6.38 14.29
C MET A 62 -5.80 5.51 15.55
N LYS A 63 -4.72 5.38 16.32
CA LYS A 63 -4.73 4.65 17.60
C LYS A 63 -5.66 5.31 18.64
N LYS A 64 -5.70 6.65 18.70
CA LYS A 64 -6.62 7.39 19.58
C LYS A 64 -8.08 7.05 19.23
N PHE A 65 -8.45 7.09 17.95
CA PHE A 65 -9.82 6.78 17.50
C PHE A 65 -10.19 5.31 17.69
N LEU A 66 -9.28 4.38 17.40
CA LEU A 66 -9.49 2.97 17.71
C LEU A 66 -9.75 2.76 19.21
N LYS A 67 -9.01 3.45 20.08
CA LYS A 67 -9.24 3.40 21.54
C LYS A 67 -10.60 4.00 21.96
N LEU A 68 -11.11 4.96 21.20
CA LEU A 68 -12.44 5.57 21.41
C LEU A 68 -13.58 4.71 20.86
N GLY A 69 -13.29 3.55 20.24
CA GLY A 69 -14.29 2.61 19.74
C GLY A 69 -14.71 2.80 18.29
N TYR A 70 -14.04 3.67 17.53
CA TYR A 70 -14.29 3.82 16.10
C TYR A 70 -13.82 2.59 15.31
N SER A 71 -14.49 2.31 14.19
CA SER A 71 -14.00 1.33 13.21
C SER A 71 -12.63 1.74 12.68
N GLN A 72 -11.84 0.78 12.21
CA GLN A 72 -10.52 1.04 11.63
C GLN A 72 -10.61 1.98 10.41
N GLU A 73 -11.66 1.85 9.61
CA GLU A 73 -11.87 2.68 8.42
C GLU A 73 -12.26 4.12 8.79
N GLU A 74 -13.13 4.26 9.80
CA GLU A 74 -13.53 5.55 10.36
C GLU A 74 -12.36 6.26 11.03
N SER A 75 -11.55 5.53 11.79
CA SER A 75 -10.35 6.04 12.46
C SER A 75 -9.34 6.62 11.47
N ILE A 76 -9.15 5.96 10.32
CA ILE A 76 -8.29 6.45 9.24
C ILE A 76 -8.86 7.72 8.62
N ASN A 77 -10.18 7.76 8.38
CA ASN A 77 -10.84 8.92 7.79
C ASN A 77 -10.78 10.14 8.72
N MET A 78 -11.00 9.94 10.03
CA MET A 78 -10.90 11.00 11.03
C MET A 78 -9.45 11.50 11.19
N ALA A 79 -8.46 10.61 11.26
CA ALA A 79 -7.04 10.98 11.31
C ALA A 79 -6.61 11.82 10.08
N ARG A 80 -7.14 11.50 8.89
CA ARG A 80 -6.89 12.28 7.66
C ARG A 80 -7.55 13.66 7.69
N ARG A 81 -8.73 13.80 8.30
CA ARG A 81 -9.45 15.09 8.42
C ARG A 81 -8.73 16.05 9.36
N ILE A 82 -8.23 15.56 10.49
CA ILE A 82 -7.40 16.36 11.42
C ILE A 82 -6.15 16.87 10.71
N LEU A 83 -5.44 15.99 10.00
CA LEU A 83 -4.21 16.38 9.32
C LEU A 83 -4.44 17.35 8.16
N LYS A 84 -5.63 17.34 7.54
CA LYS A 84 -6.04 18.35 6.54
C LYS A 84 -6.50 19.68 7.16
N GLY A 85 -6.55 19.79 8.48
CA GLY A 85 -7.04 20.98 9.19
C GLY A 85 -8.55 21.22 9.07
N ILE A 86 -9.31 20.20 8.64
CA ILE A 86 -10.78 20.29 8.47
C ILE A 86 -11.49 20.18 9.82
N THR A 87 -10.90 19.42 10.74
CA THR A 87 -11.40 19.20 12.10
C THR A 87 -10.31 19.63 13.07
N ARG A 88 -10.62 20.45 14.07
CA ARG A 88 -9.70 20.75 15.18
C ARG A 88 -9.64 19.56 16.14
N GLU A 89 -8.47 19.34 16.74
CA GLU A 89 -8.20 18.22 17.67
C GLU A 89 -9.08 18.19 18.91
#